data_AF-Q18PE7-F1
#
_entry.id   AF-Q18PE7-F1
#
_cell.length_a   1.000
_cell.length_b   1.000
_cell.length_c   1.000
_cell.angle_alpha   90.00
_cell.angle_beta   90.00
_cell.angle_gamma   90.00
#
_symmetry.space_group_name_H-M   'P 1'
#
loop_
_entity.id
_entity.type
_entity.pdbx_description
1 polymer ?
#
loop_
_entity_poly.entity_id
_entity_poly.type
_entity_poly.pdbx_seq_one_letter_code
_entity_poly.pdbx_strand_id
1 'polypeptide(L)' 'FIFIISSLFQEVEACICSESFKGGCLEPRNEYCATQFRKRLNEQTAFNCTCVTSHSRAQCSCRLARK' A
#
# COMPACT_ATOMS: atom_id res chain seq x y z
N PHE A 1 -38.05 -17.70 -6.64
CA PHE A 1 -36.87 -17.18 -7.34
C PHE A 1 -36.12 -16.27 -6.38
N ILE A 2 -35.03 -16.76 -5.78
CA ILE A 2 -34.23 -15.99 -4.81
C ILE A 2 -32.99 -15.50 -5.56
N PHE A 3 -32.89 -14.18 -5.76
CA PHE A 3 -31.72 -13.54 -6.34
C PHE A 3 -30.68 -13.33 -5.23
N ILE A 4 -29.74 -14.28 -5.09
CA ILE A 4 -28.55 -14.08 -4.26
C ILE A 4 -27.52 -13.35 -5.12
N ILE A 5 -27.56 -12.01 -5.10
CA ILE A 5 -26.45 -11.18 -5.55
C ILE A 5 -25.48 -11.08 -4.36
N SER A 6 -24.81 -12.18 -4.04
CA SER A 6 -23.67 -12.13 -3.14
C SER A 6 -22.48 -11.60 -3.93
N SER A 7 -22.43 -10.26 -4.01
CA SER A 7 -21.22 -9.45 -4.03
C SER A 7 -19.97 -10.18 -4.53
N LEU A 8 -19.65 -9.98 -5.81
CA LEU A 8 -18.29 -10.10 -6.35
C LEU A 8 -17.37 -9.24 -5.48
N PHE A 9 -16.86 -9.79 -4.39
CA PHE A 9 -15.72 -9.21 -3.71
C PHE A 9 -14.55 -9.51 -4.64
N GLN A 10 -14.23 -8.55 -5.51
CA GLN A 10 -12.98 -8.57 -6.25
C GLN A 10 -11.87 -8.51 -5.19
N GLU A 11 -11.43 -9.68 -4.74
CA GLU A 11 -10.09 -9.85 -4.21
C GLU A 11 -9.15 -9.52 -5.38
N VAL A 12 -8.93 -8.23 -5.61
CA VAL A 12 -7.78 -7.78 -6.37
C VAL A 12 -6.61 -8.46 -5.68
N GLU A 13 -5.99 -9.42 -6.37
CA GLU A 13 -4.86 -10.21 -5.87
C GLU A 13 -3.71 -9.23 -5.62
N ALA A 14 -3.78 -8.59 -4.46
CA ALA A 14 -2.94 -7.47 -4.11
C ALA A 14 -1.86 -8.01 -3.19
N CYS A 15 -0.63 -7.99 -3.68
CA CYS A 15 0.52 -8.35 -2.85
C CYS A 15 0.71 -7.25 -1.81
N ILE A 16 0.88 -7.62 -0.54
CA ILE A 16 1.29 -6.64 0.49
C ILE A 16 2.81 -6.59 0.46
N CYS A 17 3.37 -5.45 0.09
CA CYS A 17 4.80 -5.20 0.08
C CYS A 17 5.17 -4.21 1.17
N SER A 18 6.16 -4.57 1.98
CA SER A 18 6.63 -3.78 3.11
C SER A 18 8.08 -3.36 2.89
N GLU A 19 8.34 -2.06 2.99
CA GLU A 19 9.66 -1.48 2.77
C GLU A 19 9.98 -0.37 3.78
N SER A 20 11.26 -0.21 4.07
CA SER A 20 11.76 0.76 5.06
C SER A 20 12.49 1.91 4.40
N PHE A 21 11.99 3.13 4.58
CA PHE A 21 12.60 4.34 4.05
C PHE A 21 13.26 5.17 5.16
N LYS A 22 14.31 5.94 4.81
CA LYS A 22 14.97 6.85 5.76
C LYS A 22 14.05 8.03 6.10
N GLY A 23 13.96 8.38 7.38
CA GLY A 23 13.10 9.44 7.90
C GLY A 23 11.86 8.89 8.63
N GLY A 24 11.03 9.77 9.16
CA GLY A 24 9.75 9.38 9.77
C GLY A 24 8.60 9.31 8.77
N CYS A 25 7.50 8.70 9.16
CA CYS A 25 6.25 8.76 8.41
C CYS A 25 5.75 10.21 8.34
N LEU A 26 5.27 10.61 7.16
CA LEU A 26 4.61 11.90 6.95
C LEU A 26 3.13 11.68 6.65
N GLU A 27 2.29 12.63 7.06
CA GLU A 27 0.86 12.64 6.73
C GLU A 27 0.63 13.33 5.38
N PRO A 28 -0.29 12.84 4.53
CA PRO A 28 -1.04 11.59 4.70
C PRO A 28 -0.19 10.35 4.40
N ARG A 29 -0.18 9.38 5.33
CA ARG A 29 0.71 8.19 5.27
C ARG A 29 0.59 7.38 3.99
N ASN A 30 -0.64 7.23 3.50
CA ASN A 30 -0.91 6.47 2.30
C ASN A 30 -0.16 7.03 1.09
N GLU A 31 -0.32 8.35 0.85
CA GLU A 31 0.32 9.04 -0.26
C GLU A 31 1.84 9.13 -0.09
N TYR A 32 2.32 9.35 1.14
CA TYR A 32 3.75 9.35 1.44
C TYR A 32 4.40 8.03 1.05
N CYS A 33 3.86 6.90 1.51
CA CYS A 33 4.40 5.58 1.21
C CYS A 33 4.26 5.22 -0.26
N ALA A 34 3.09 5.46 -0.88
CA ALA A 34 2.92 5.25 -2.32
C ALA A 34 3.94 6.06 -3.15
N THR A 35 4.23 7.30 -2.73
CA THR A 35 5.25 8.15 -3.36
C THR A 35 6.66 7.58 -3.19
N GLN A 36 6.99 7.01 -2.03
CA GLN A 36 8.30 6.36 -1.84
C GLN A 36 8.45 5.12 -2.71
N PHE A 37 7.42 4.27 -2.77
CA PHE A 37 7.39 3.10 -3.66
C PHE A 37 7.58 3.53 -5.13
N ARG A 38 6.88 4.58 -5.57
CA ARG A 38 7.04 5.13 -6.92
C ARG A 38 8.44 5.68 -7.19
N LYS A 39 9.00 6.47 -6.28
CA LYS A 39 10.29 7.15 -6.48
C LYS A 39 11.51 6.24 -6.31
N ARG A 40 11.42 5.25 -5.42
CA ARG A 40 12.57 4.42 -5.01
C ARG A 40 12.54 3.02 -5.61
N LEU A 41 11.35 2.45 -5.81
CA LEU A 41 11.16 1.09 -6.30
C LEU A 41 10.56 1.04 -7.71
N ASN A 42 10.28 2.21 -8.31
CA ASN A 42 9.59 2.36 -9.59
C ASN A 42 8.21 1.67 -9.62
N GLU A 43 7.59 1.50 -8.44
CA GLU A 43 6.32 0.83 -8.28
C GLU A 43 5.18 1.86 -8.28
N GLN A 44 4.34 1.81 -9.32
CA GLN A 44 3.27 2.78 -9.55
C GLN A 44 1.89 2.27 -9.11
N THR A 45 1.79 0.99 -8.78
CA THR A 45 0.55 0.32 -8.39
C THR A 45 0.36 0.23 -6.88
N ALA A 46 1.18 0.94 -6.10
CA ALA A 46 1.07 0.97 -4.64
C ALA A 46 -0.15 1.79 -4.18
N PHE A 47 -1.04 1.17 -3.41
CA PHE A 47 -2.21 1.81 -2.81
C PHE A 47 -2.51 1.23 -1.41
N ASN A 48 -3.41 1.88 -0.68
CA ASN A 48 -3.83 1.50 0.68
C ASN A 48 -2.62 1.21 1.60
N CYS A 49 -1.68 2.15 1.61
CA CYS A 49 -0.45 2.05 2.36
C CYS A 49 -0.62 2.48 3.81
N THR A 50 0.01 1.75 4.72
CA THR A 50 0.20 2.13 6.11
C THR A 50 1.65 2.54 6.34
N CYS A 51 1.87 3.39 7.35
CA CYS A 51 3.21 3.81 7.74
C CYS A 51 3.35 3.77 9.27
N VAL A 52 4.44 3.15 9.73
CA VAL A 52 4.86 3.14 11.12
C VAL A 52 6.27 3.71 11.23
N THR A 53 6.44 4.77 12.02
CA THR A 53 7.77 5.30 12.33
C THR A 53 8.43 4.37 13.34
N SER A 54 9.57 3.79 12.96
CA SER A 54 10.39 2.95 13.83
C SER A 54 11.80 3.53 13.89
N HIS A 55 12.20 3.97 15.08
CA HIS A 55 13.43 4.75 15.29
C HIS A 55 13.49 5.98 14.34
N SER A 56 14.37 5.94 13.34
CA SER A 56 14.58 6.98 12.33
C SER A 56 14.22 6.53 10.91
N ARG A 57 13.36 5.50 10.81
CA ARG A 57 12.88 4.94 9.54
C ARG A 57 11.35 4.88 9.49
N ALA A 58 10.83 5.06 8.29
CA ALA A 58 9.42 4.93 7.96
C ALA A 58 9.21 3.54 7.38
N GLN A 59 8.57 2.66 8.16
CA GLN A 59 8.15 1.34 7.67
C GLN A 59 6.82 1.50 6.95
N CYS A 60 6.87 1.43 5.63
CA CYS A 60 5.73 1.53 4.74
C CYS A 60 5.26 0.12 4.35
N SER A 61 3.96 -0.16 4.47
CA SER A 61 3.36 -1.38 3.95
C SER A 61 2.23 -1.03 3.00
N CYS A 62 2.37 -1.36 1.72
CA CYS A 62 1.45 -1.01 0.65
C CYS A 62 0.86 -2.26 -0.01
N ARG A 63 -0.38 -2.15 -0.50
CA ARG A 63 -0.93 -3.13 -1.44
C ARG A 63 -0.48 -2.77 -2.85
N LEU A 64 0.02 -3.75 -3.60
CA LEU A 64 0.39 -3.59 -5.00
C LEU A 64 -0.62 -4.32 -5.86
N ALA A 65 -1.17 -3.65 -6.88
CA ALA A 65 -1.98 -4.33 -7.87
C ALA A 65 -1.06 -5.14 -8.78
N ARG A 66 -1.20 -6.47 -8.82
CA ARG A 66 -0.51 -7.26 -9.84
C ARG A 66 -0.98 -6.83 -11.23
N LYS A 67 -0.02 -6.66 -12.14
CA LYS A 67 -0.29 -6.47 -13.58
C LYS A 67 -0.69 -7.78 -14.23
#